data_AF-A0A939ZAV0-F1
#
_entry.id   AF-A0A939ZAV0-F1
#
_cell.length_a   1.000
_cell.length_b   1.000
_cell.length_c   1.000
_cell.angle_alpha   90.00
_cell.angle_beta   90.00
_cell.angle_gamma   90.00
#
_symmetry.space_group_name_H-M   'P 1'
#
loop_
_entity.id
_entity.type
_entity.pdbx_description
1 polymer ?
#
loop_
_entity_poly.entity_id
_entity_poly.type
_entity_poly.pdbx_seq_one_letter_code
_entity_poly.pdbx_strand_id
1 'polypeptide(L)'
;MDVLKKVPVREQDPKVRATNFDEVCLGYNKEEAVEEAERCLGCQNAQCVKACPVSIDIPGFIKEVKEGNFEEAGYVIGKSSSLPAICGRVCPQETQCEGKCIRGIKGEPVSIGKLERFVADYARQNGIKPKKPETSNGRKVAVIGSGPAGLTCAGDLAKLGYDVTVFEALHEAGGVLVYGIPEFRLPKDEVVKSEIENVKSLGVKIETDVVIGKSVTIDELMEREGFEAVFIGSGAGLPKFMGIPGETACGVYSANEYLTRSNLMKAFRDDHDTPINPGKKVAVVGGGNVAMDAARTALRLGAQVHIVYRRSEEELPARVEEVHHAKEEGIVFDLLTNPTKI
;
A
#
# COMPACT_ATOMS: atom_id res chain seq x y z
N MET A 1 17.18 14.65 -23.55
CA MET A 1 16.80 14.01 -22.29
C MET A 1 18.06 13.64 -21.51
N ASP A 2 18.18 14.07 -20.26
CA ASP A 2 19.27 13.64 -19.38
C ASP A 2 18.95 12.24 -18.85
N VAL A 3 19.52 11.21 -19.48
CA VAL A 3 19.26 9.81 -19.11
C VAL A 3 19.72 9.45 -17.69
N LEU A 4 20.53 10.29 -17.04
CA LEU A 4 21.03 10.06 -15.70
C LEU A 4 20.09 10.58 -14.60
N LYS A 5 19.09 11.39 -14.95
CA LYS A 5 18.06 11.87 -14.01
C LYS A 5 16.71 11.26 -14.35
N LYS A 6 15.96 10.89 -13.32
CA LYS A 6 14.56 10.48 -13.43
C LYS A 6 13.72 11.62 -13.98
N VAL A 7 12.73 11.28 -14.78
CA VAL A 7 11.64 12.20 -15.08
C VAL A 7 10.94 12.51 -13.77
N PRO A 8 10.87 13.79 -13.36
CA PRO A 8 10.26 14.16 -12.09
C PRO A 8 8.79 13.78 -12.10
N VAL A 9 8.31 13.20 -11.00
CA VAL A 9 6.90 12.89 -10.84
C VAL A 9 6.19 14.15 -10.34
N ARG A 10 4.99 14.40 -10.86
CA ARG A 10 4.15 15.50 -10.39
C ARG A 10 3.70 15.22 -8.96
N GLU A 11 3.89 16.20 -8.09
CA GLU A 11 3.45 16.17 -6.69
C GLU A 11 2.66 17.42 -6.36
N GLN A 12 1.78 17.33 -5.37
CA GLN A 12 1.17 18.51 -4.78
C GLN A 12 2.22 19.40 -4.09
N ASP A 13 1.99 20.72 -4.09
CA ASP A 13 2.82 21.67 -3.34
C ASP A 13 2.83 21.32 -1.83
N PRO A 14 3.99 21.36 -1.15
CA PRO A 14 4.09 20.99 0.26
C PRO A 14 3.15 21.74 1.20
N LYS A 15 2.90 23.04 0.97
CA LYS A 15 2.00 23.84 1.83
C LYS A 15 0.54 23.48 1.59
N VAL A 16 0.19 23.13 0.35
CA VAL A 16 -1.17 22.71 0.00
C VAL A 16 -1.44 21.31 0.56
N ARG A 17 -0.56 20.34 0.27
CA ARG A 17 -0.76 18.93 0.65
C ARG A 17 -0.73 18.67 2.14
N ALA A 18 -0.10 19.57 2.92
CA ALA A 18 -0.12 19.51 4.39
C ALA A 18 -1.50 19.79 4.99
N THR A 19 -2.48 20.24 4.19
CA THR A 19 -3.82 20.66 4.66
C THR A 19 -4.96 19.80 4.11
N ASN A 20 -4.66 18.76 3.33
CA ASN A 20 -5.65 17.86 2.76
C ASN A 20 -5.20 16.40 2.83
N PHE A 21 -6.12 15.48 2.57
CA PHE A 21 -5.86 14.04 2.55
C PHE A 21 -5.76 13.47 1.12
N ASP A 22 -5.67 14.33 0.11
CA ASP A 22 -5.55 13.91 -1.29
C ASP A 22 -4.16 13.33 -1.58
N GLU A 23 -4.06 12.50 -2.62
CA GLU A 23 -2.81 11.81 -2.96
C GLU A 23 -1.67 12.81 -3.25
N VAL A 24 -0.56 12.69 -2.52
CA VAL A 24 0.58 13.61 -2.68
C VAL A 24 1.26 13.45 -4.03
N CYS A 25 1.54 12.21 -4.40
CA CYS A 25 2.17 11.86 -5.67
C CYS A 25 1.08 11.67 -6.72
N LEU A 26 1.09 12.47 -7.78
CA LEU A 26 0.05 12.48 -8.82
C LEU A 26 0.35 11.52 -9.99
N GLY A 27 1.55 10.92 -9.99
CA GLY A 27 1.98 9.96 -11.01
C GLY A 27 2.32 10.60 -12.36
N TYR A 28 2.67 9.75 -13.32
CA TYR A 28 3.02 10.18 -14.67
C TYR A 28 1.79 10.37 -15.56
N ASN A 29 1.86 11.32 -16.49
CA ASN A 29 1.03 11.29 -17.70
C ASN A 29 1.65 10.34 -18.74
N LYS A 30 1.04 10.23 -19.92
CA LYS A 30 1.52 9.30 -20.96
C LYS A 30 2.90 9.68 -21.46
N GLU A 31 3.13 10.97 -21.70
CA GLU A 31 4.37 11.51 -22.24
C GLU A 31 5.53 11.28 -21.25
N GLU A 32 5.33 11.63 -19.98
CA GLU A 32 6.28 11.43 -18.88
C GLU A 32 6.60 9.95 -18.66
N ALA A 33 5.58 9.07 -18.75
CA ALA A 33 5.76 7.63 -18.58
C ALA A 33 6.60 7.02 -19.71
N VAL A 34 6.35 7.43 -20.96
CA VAL A 34 7.16 7.01 -22.12
C VAL A 34 8.59 7.54 -21.99
N GLU A 35 8.76 8.82 -21.64
CA GLU A 35 10.07 9.44 -21.42
C GLU A 35 10.88 8.71 -20.33
N GLU A 36 10.26 8.40 -19.19
CA GLU A 36 10.92 7.64 -18.12
C GLU A 36 11.22 6.20 -18.56
N ALA A 37 10.31 5.57 -19.30
CA ALA A 37 10.50 4.22 -19.81
C ALA A 37 11.73 4.15 -20.73
N GLU A 38 11.95 5.14 -21.60
CA GLU A 38 13.11 5.24 -22.51
C GLU A 38 14.47 5.11 -21.79
N ARG A 39 14.55 5.52 -20.52
CA ARG A 39 15.78 5.41 -19.71
C ARG A 39 16.19 3.97 -19.41
N CYS A 40 15.25 3.03 -19.47
CA CYS A 40 15.52 1.60 -19.25
C CYS A 40 16.43 1.02 -20.32
N LEU A 41 17.49 0.34 -19.88
CA LEU A 41 18.52 -0.25 -20.73
C LEU A 41 18.13 -1.58 -21.38
N GLY A 42 16.98 -2.18 -21.02
CA GLY A 42 16.59 -3.51 -21.51
C GLY A 42 17.61 -4.60 -21.14
N CYS A 43 18.14 -4.57 -19.91
CA CYS A 43 19.21 -5.46 -19.49
C CYS A 43 18.82 -6.94 -19.60
N GLN A 44 19.62 -7.75 -20.31
CA GLN A 44 19.40 -9.20 -20.38
C GLN A 44 19.50 -9.89 -19.01
N ASN A 45 20.47 -9.49 -18.18
CA ASN A 45 20.58 -9.94 -16.78
C ASN A 45 20.00 -8.89 -15.83
N ALA A 46 18.67 -8.74 -15.89
CA ALA A 46 17.93 -7.72 -15.16
C ALA A 46 17.98 -7.92 -13.64
N GLN A 47 18.86 -7.18 -12.96
CA GLN A 47 18.98 -7.22 -11.50
C GLN A 47 17.72 -6.68 -10.80
N CYS A 48 16.97 -5.79 -11.45
CA CYS A 48 15.70 -5.28 -10.94
C CYS A 48 14.64 -6.38 -10.78
N VAL A 49 14.61 -7.38 -11.67
CA VAL A 49 13.69 -8.53 -11.59
C VAL A 49 14.05 -9.39 -10.39
N LYS A 50 15.34 -9.70 -10.20
CA LYS A 50 15.84 -10.48 -9.06
C LYS A 50 15.58 -9.82 -7.71
N ALA A 51 15.54 -8.49 -7.68
CA ALA A 51 15.31 -7.70 -6.48
C ALA A 51 13.82 -7.46 -6.20
N CYS A 52 12.94 -7.70 -7.18
CA CYS A 52 11.50 -7.65 -6.99
C CYS A 52 11.05 -8.95 -6.28
N PRO A 53 10.40 -8.88 -5.10
CA PRO A 53 10.02 -10.09 -4.36
C PRO A 53 9.12 -11.06 -5.14
N VAL A 54 8.31 -10.53 -6.06
CA VAL A 54 7.40 -11.32 -6.92
C VAL A 54 7.95 -11.49 -8.35
N SER A 55 9.19 -11.05 -8.61
CA SER A 55 9.88 -11.22 -9.89
C SER A 55 9.10 -10.74 -11.13
N ILE A 56 8.49 -9.55 -11.05
CA ILE A 56 7.83 -8.90 -12.21
C ILE A 56 8.81 -8.82 -13.38
N ASP A 57 8.34 -9.10 -14.60
CA ASP A 57 9.07 -8.87 -15.84
C ASP A 57 9.19 -7.36 -16.14
N ILE A 58 10.08 -6.71 -15.37
CA ILE A 58 10.29 -5.27 -15.42
C ILE A 58 10.74 -4.79 -16.80
N PRO A 59 11.77 -5.38 -17.44
CA PRO A 59 12.14 -4.99 -18.79
C PRO A 59 11.00 -5.19 -19.80
N GLY A 60 10.22 -6.28 -19.66
CA GLY A 60 9.09 -6.58 -20.52
C GLY A 60 8.01 -5.52 -20.47
N PHE A 61 7.46 -5.21 -19.30
CA PHE A 61 6.39 -4.21 -19.23
C PHE A 61 6.88 -2.81 -19.60
N ILE A 62 8.12 -2.45 -19.24
CA ILE A 62 8.68 -1.14 -19.60
C ILE A 62 8.86 -1.03 -21.12
N LYS A 63 9.21 -2.11 -21.80
CA LYS A 63 9.27 -2.13 -23.26
C LYS A 63 7.90 -1.80 -23.87
N GLU A 64 6.83 -2.41 -23.36
CA GLU A 64 5.46 -2.11 -23.83
C GLU A 64 5.06 -0.65 -23.53
N VAL A 65 5.48 -0.09 -22.39
CA VAL A 65 5.28 1.34 -22.10
C VAL A 65 6.00 2.23 -23.13
N LYS A 66 7.24 1.91 -23.51
CA LYS A 66 7.97 2.66 -24.56
C LYS A 66 7.24 2.65 -25.90
N GLU A 67 6.62 1.53 -26.23
CA GLU A 67 5.90 1.34 -27.50
C GLU A 67 4.48 1.93 -27.46
N GLY A 68 4.02 2.42 -26.30
CA GLY A 68 2.66 2.95 -26.11
C GLY A 68 1.59 1.88 -25.87
N ASN A 69 1.99 0.61 -25.71
CA ASN A 69 1.12 -0.55 -25.52
C ASN A 69 0.76 -0.73 -24.04
N PHE A 70 0.12 0.26 -23.41
CA PHE A 70 -0.10 0.27 -21.95
C PHE A 70 -0.99 -0.87 -21.43
N GLU A 71 -1.94 -1.34 -22.24
CA GLU A 71 -2.75 -2.52 -21.92
C GLU A 71 -1.89 -3.79 -21.85
N GLU A 72 -1.01 -4.00 -22.82
CA GLU A 72 -0.10 -5.16 -22.84
C GLU A 72 0.90 -5.09 -21.68
N ALA A 73 1.40 -3.89 -21.36
CA ALA A 73 2.20 -3.68 -20.15
C ALA A 73 1.45 -4.15 -18.89
N GLY A 74 0.15 -3.88 -18.80
CA GLY A 74 -0.72 -4.35 -17.73
C GLY A 74 -0.81 -5.88 -17.66
N TYR A 75 -0.97 -6.55 -18.81
CA TYR A 75 -0.95 -8.01 -18.87
C TYR A 75 0.40 -8.60 -18.48
N VAL A 76 1.52 -7.97 -18.86
CA VAL A 76 2.86 -8.43 -18.45
C VAL A 76 3.02 -8.36 -16.93
N ILE A 77 2.60 -7.26 -16.28
CA ILE A 77 2.64 -7.13 -14.83
C ILE A 77 1.71 -8.15 -14.14
N GLY A 78 0.50 -8.32 -14.67
CA GLY A 78 -0.53 -9.22 -14.15
C GLY A 78 -0.17 -10.71 -14.16
N LYS A 79 0.92 -11.12 -14.84
CA LYS A 79 1.47 -12.48 -14.77
C LYS A 79 2.07 -12.81 -13.39
N SER A 80 2.53 -11.79 -12.65
CA SER A 80 3.28 -11.97 -11.41
C SER A 80 2.69 -11.20 -10.23
N SER A 81 2.01 -10.07 -10.48
CA SER A 81 1.47 -9.20 -9.44
C SER A 81 -0.06 -9.10 -9.56
N SER A 82 -0.75 -9.31 -8.44
CA SER A 82 -2.20 -9.16 -8.34
C SER A 82 -2.64 -7.78 -7.85
N LEU A 83 -1.71 -6.95 -7.37
CA LEU A 83 -2.01 -5.62 -6.78
C LEU A 83 -1.07 -4.51 -7.29
N PRO A 84 -0.86 -4.37 -8.61
CA PRO A 84 0.16 -3.46 -9.14
C PRO A 84 -0.10 -1.97 -8.84
N ALA A 85 -1.37 -1.56 -8.77
CA ALA A 85 -1.72 -0.18 -8.42
C ALA A 85 -1.30 0.19 -6.98
N ILE A 86 -1.21 -0.81 -6.11
CA ILE A 86 -0.80 -0.67 -4.72
C ILE A 86 0.72 -0.76 -4.62
N CYS A 87 1.33 -1.80 -5.19
CA CYS A 87 2.78 -2.02 -5.16
C CYS A 87 3.56 -0.84 -5.75
N GLY A 88 3.10 -0.27 -6.87
CA GLY A 88 3.72 0.92 -7.48
C GLY A 88 3.70 2.16 -6.58
N ARG A 89 2.78 2.23 -5.60
CA ARG A 89 2.67 3.33 -4.64
C ARG A 89 3.49 3.10 -3.36
N VAL A 90 3.45 1.90 -2.81
CA VAL A 90 3.87 1.66 -1.41
C VAL A 90 5.14 0.83 -1.26
N CYS A 91 5.60 0.13 -2.30
CA CYS A 91 6.84 -0.64 -2.21
C CYS A 91 8.03 0.30 -1.87
N PRO A 92 8.97 -0.11 -1.02
CA PRO A 92 10.22 0.62 -0.80
C PRO A 92 11.20 0.31 -1.93
N GLN A 93 10.98 0.87 -3.13
CA GLN A 93 11.71 0.51 -4.34
C GLN A 93 13.24 0.73 -4.21
N GLU A 94 13.65 1.69 -3.38
CA GLU A 94 15.05 2.00 -3.05
C GLU A 94 15.80 0.82 -2.42
N THR A 95 15.09 -0.11 -1.77
CA THR A 95 15.67 -1.35 -1.22
C THR A 95 15.34 -2.59 -2.06
N GLN A 96 14.59 -2.42 -3.14
CA GLN A 96 14.09 -3.50 -4.00
C GLN A 96 14.53 -3.29 -5.47
N CYS A 97 13.57 -3.25 -6.40
CA CYS A 97 13.80 -3.23 -7.85
C CYS A 97 14.66 -2.03 -8.31
N GLU A 98 14.43 -0.85 -7.76
CA GLU A 98 15.17 0.36 -8.13
C GLU A 98 16.55 0.41 -7.47
N GLY A 99 16.67 -0.08 -6.23
CA GLY A 99 17.95 -0.21 -5.51
C GLY A 99 18.96 -1.12 -6.21
N LYS A 100 18.52 -2.00 -7.11
CA LYS A 100 19.38 -2.87 -7.94
C LYS A 100 19.38 -2.50 -9.42
N CYS A 101 18.74 -1.39 -9.82
CA CYS A 101 18.73 -0.99 -11.22
C CYS A 101 20.14 -0.55 -11.67
N ILE A 102 20.65 -1.15 -12.76
CA ILE A 102 21.98 -0.83 -13.30
C ILE A 102 22.11 0.66 -13.68
N ARG A 103 21.02 1.29 -14.13
CA ARG A 103 20.99 2.73 -14.42
C ARG A 103 21.35 3.58 -13.19
N GLY A 104 21.00 3.10 -11.99
CA GLY A 104 21.27 3.76 -10.72
C GLY A 104 22.73 3.75 -10.27
N ILE A 105 23.64 3.06 -10.98
CA ILE A 105 25.06 3.00 -10.58
C ILE A 105 25.79 4.32 -10.85
N LYS A 106 25.45 5.00 -11.96
CA LYS A 106 26.09 6.26 -12.39
C LYS A 106 25.13 7.47 -12.42
N GLY A 107 23.90 7.27 -11.98
CA GLY A 107 22.82 8.26 -11.99
C GLY A 107 21.65 7.76 -11.15
N GLU A 108 20.45 8.24 -11.42
CA GLU A 108 19.24 7.77 -10.75
C GLU A 108 18.68 6.51 -11.42
N PRO A 109 18.15 5.54 -10.67
CA PRO A 109 17.55 4.33 -11.25
C PRO A 109 16.35 4.68 -12.13
N VAL A 110 15.89 3.71 -12.94
CA VAL A 110 14.58 3.84 -13.61
C VAL A 110 13.48 3.87 -12.55
N SER A 111 12.49 4.74 -12.70
CA SER A 111 11.35 4.92 -11.78
C SER A 111 10.32 3.79 -11.94
N ILE A 112 10.75 2.55 -11.67
CA ILE A 112 9.99 1.32 -11.90
C ILE A 112 8.64 1.35 -11.17
N GLY A 113 8.61 1.79 -9.90
CA GLY A 113 7.37 1.82 -9.14
C GLY A 113 6.35 2.81 -9.72
N LYS A 114 6.81 3.94 -10.24
CA LYS A 114 5.93 4.97 -10.83
C LYS A 114 5.44 4.55 -12.22
N LEU A 115 6.25 3.80 -12.98
CA LEU A 115 5.81 3.17 -14.24
C LEU A 115 4.79 2.05 -13.99
N GLU A 116 5.02 1.19 -12.99
CA GLU A 116 4.05 0.16 -12.57
C GLU A 116 2.72 0.80 -12.15
N ARG A 117 2.79 1.86 -11.34
CA ARG A 117 1.61 2.67 -10.98
C ARG A 117 0.90 3.22 -12.20
N PHE A 118 1.63 3.86 -13.14
CA PHE A 118 1.05 4.45 -14.33
C PHE A 118 0.28 3.41 -15.16
N VAL A 119 0.88 2.24 -15.38
CA VAL A 119 0.24 1.14 -16.12
C VAL A 119 -1.04 0.67 -15.42
N ALA A 120 -0.99 0.50 -14.10
CA ALA A 120 -2.15 0.07 -13.32
C ALA A 120 -3.27 1.13 -13.27
N ASP A 121 -2.92 2.41 -13.13
CA ASP A 121 -3.86 3.52 -13.18
C ASP A 121 -4.51 3.65 -14.57
N TYR A 122 -3.73 3.46 -15.65
CA TYR A 122 -4.23 3.41 -17.02
C TYR A 122 -5.22 2.26 -17.21
N ALA A 123 -4.89 1.06 -16.73
CA ALA A 123 -5.77 -0.10 -16.79
C ALA A 123 -7.12 0.17 -16.10
N ARG A 124 -7.09 0.75 -14.89
CA ARG A 124 -8.30 1.17 -14.16
C ARG A 124 -9.14 2.16 -14.97
N GLN A 125 -8.52 3.23 -15.45
CA GLN A 125 -9.21 4.32 -16.17
C GLN A 125 -9.83 3.88 -17.50
N ASN A 126 -9.28 2.83 -18.12
CA ASN A 126 -9.77 2.27 -19.38
C ASN A 126 -10.63 1.00 -19.20
N GLY A 127 -10.98 0.64 -17.96
CA GLY A 127 -11.86 -0.49 -17.68
C GLY A 127 -11.26 -1.86 -18.01
N ILE A 128 -9.93 -1.97 -18.04
CA ILE A 128 -9.22 -3.23 -18.29
C ILE A 128 -9.33 -4.09 -17.04
N LYS A 129 -9.92 -5.28 -17.19
CA LYS A 129 -10.19 -6.20 -16.07
C LYS A 129 -9.40 -7.49 -16.19
N PRO A 130 -9.10 -8.16 -15.06
CA PRO A 130 -8.57 -9.51 -15.06
C PRO A 130 -9.48 -10.47 -15.83
N LYS A 131 -8.87 -11.43 -16.55
CA LYS A 131 -9.62 -12.49 -17.24
C LYS A 131 -10.12 -13.52 -16.23
N LYS A 132 -11.42 -13.84 -16.33
CA LYS A 132 -12.06 -14.92 -15.55
C LYS A 132 -11.47 -16.29 -15.92
N PRO A 133 -11.52 -17.26 -15.00
CA PRO A 133 -11.19 -18.64 -15.33
C PRO A 133 -12.13 -19.18 -16.43
N GLU A 134 -11.60 -19.96 -17.36
CA GLU A 134 -12.41 -20.62 -18.41
C GLU A 134 -13.26 -21.77 -17.84
N THR A 135 -12.76 -22.45 -16.80
CA THR A 135 -13.42 -23.58 -16.17
C THR A 135 -13.37 -23.46 -14.65
N SER A 136 -14.43 -23.90 -13.98
CA SER A 136 -14.43 -24.08 -12.53
C SER A 136 -14.11 -25.54 -12.20
N ASN A 137 -13.29 -25.75 -11.17
CA ASN A 137 -13.04 -27.09 -10.62
C ASN A 137 -14.05 -27.46 -9.51
N GLY A 138 -14.93 -26.53 -9.11
CA GLY A 138 -16.00 -26.76 -8.13
C GLY A 138 -15.54 -26.89 -6.68
N ARG A 139 -14.22 -26.81 -6.40
CA ARG A 139 -13.65 -27.01 -5.06
C ARG A 139 -13.65 -25.71 -4.28
N LYS A 140 -14.08 -25.78 -3.02
CA LYS A 140 -14.25 -24.61 -2.15
C LYS A 140 -13.02 -24.31 -1.31
N VAL A 141 -12.57 -23.06 -1.29
CA VAL A 141 -11.45 -22.59 -0.46
C VAL A 141 -11.86 -21.36 0.36
N ALA A 142 -11.59 -21.40 1.66
CA ALA A 142 -11.79 -20.27 2.55
C ALA A 142 -10.48 -19.48 2.71
N VAL A 143 -10.58 -18.16 2.69
CA VAL A 143 -9.46 -17.24 2.91
C VAL A 143 -9.80 -16.36 4.12
N ILE A 144 -9.01 -16.43 5.18
CA ILE A 144 -9.24 -15.67 6.42
C ILE A 144 -8.41 -14.39 6.39
N GLY A 145 -9.08 -13.25 6.32
CA GLY A 145 -8.51 -11.90 6.22
C GLY A 145 -8.42 -11.41 4.77
N SER A 146 -8.87 -10.17 4.56
CA SER A 146 -8.92 -9.52 3.24
C SER A 146 -7.74 -8.55 2.99
N GLY A 147 -6.64 -8.72 3.72
CA GLY A 147 -5.41 -7.97 3.46
C GLY A 147 -4.76 -8.36 2.12
N PRO A 148 -3.62 -7.75 1.76
CA PRO A 148 -2.92 -8.02 0.49
C PRO A 148 -2.68 -9.51 0.22
N ALA A 149 -2.30 -10.27 1.25
CA ALA A 149 -2.06 -11.71 1.15
C ALA A 149 -3.35 -12.49 0.81
N GLY A 150 -4.45 -12.19 1.50
CA GLY A 150 -5.74 -12.84 1.28
C GLY A 150 -6.32 -12.50 -0.09
N LEU A 151 -6.30 -11.22 -0.49
CA LEU A 151 -6.76 -10.79 -1.81
C LEU A 151 -5.97 -11.42 -2.95
N THR A 152 -4.63 -11.50 -2.80
CA THR A 152 -3.76 -12.16 -3.79
C THR A 152 -4.07 -13.65 -3.88
N CYS A 153 -4.11 -14.34 -2.73
CA CYS A 153 -4.44 -15.77 -2.68
C CYS A 153 -5.80 -16.06 -3.31
N ALA A 154 -6.81 -15.26 -2.98
CA ALA A 154 -8.16 -15.42 -3.51
C ALA A 154 -8.22 -15.17 -5.02
N GLY A 155 -7.57 -14.11 -5.50
CA GLY A 155 -7.51 -13.81 -6.94
C GLY A 155 -6.83 -14.92 -7.74
N ASP A 156 -5.71 -15.46 -7.26
CA ASP A 156 -4.99 -16.52 -7.97
C ASP A 156 -5.73 -17.87 -7.92
N LEU A 157 -6.33 -18.22 -6.79
CA LEU A 157 -7.19 -19.41 -6.70
C LEU A 157 -8.43 -19.28 -7.60
N ALA A 158 -9.04 -18.09 -7.69
CA ALA A 158 -10.15 -17.86 -8.60
C ALA A 158 -9.72 -18.02 -10.07
N LYS A 159 -8.55 -17.52 -10.48
CA LYS A 159 -7.99 -17.76 -11.83
C LYS A 159 -7.75 -19.25 -12.12
N LEU A 160 -7.50 -20.07 -11.10
CA LEU A 160 -7.36 -21.53 -11.19
C LEU A 160 -8.72 -22.28 -11.14
N GLY A 161 -9.85 -21.57 -11.04
CA GLY A 161 -11.20 -22.13 -11.10
C GLY A 161 -11.81 -22.57 -9.77
N TYR A 162 -11.19 -22.25 -8.63
CA TYR A 162 -11.73 -22.57 -7.29
C TYR A 162 -12.89 -21.63 -6.90
N ASP A 163 -13.85 -22.13 -6.11
CA ASP A 163 -14.88 -21.30 -5.45
C ASP A 163 -14.31 -20.73 -4.16
N VAL A 164 -13.91 -19.45 -4.19
CA VAL A 164 -13.20 -18.81 -3.08
C VAL A 164 -14.12 -17.86 -2.33
N THR A 165 -14.15 -18.01 -1.00
CA THR A 165 -14.80 -17.07 -0.09
C THR A 165 -13.77 -16.49 0.88
N VAL A 166 -13.67 -15.16 0.92
CA VAL A 166 -12.83 -14.40 1.84
C VAL A 166 -13.69 -13.97 3.03
N PHE A 167 -13.23 -14.26 4.24
CA PHE A 167 -13.85 -13.83 5.48
C PHE A 167 -13.04 -12.69 6.10
N GLU A 168 -13.66 -11.54 6.32
CA GLU A 168 -13.03 -10.34 6.88
C GLU A 168 -13.71 -9.95 8.19
N ALA A 169 -12.90 -9.61 9.20
CA ALA A 169 -13.38 -9.23 10.53
C ALA A 169 -13.97 -7.82 10.56
N LEU A 170 -13.44 -6.91 9.76
CA LEU A 170 -13.92 -5.53 9.66
C LEU A 170 -15.11 -5.41 8.68
N HIS A 171 -15.79 -4.28 8.73
CA HIS A 171 -16.90 -3.94 7.83
C HIS A 171 -16.41 -3.54 6.41
N GLU A 172 -15.11 -3.32 6.23
CA GLU A 172 -14.50 -3.07 4.93
C GLU A 172 -13.33 -4.02 4.65
N ALA A 173 -13.25 -4.48 3.41
CA ALA A 173 -12.17 -5.35 2.95
C ALA A 173 -10.91 -4.55 2.55
N GLY A 174 -9.73 -5.14 2.71
CA GLY A 174 -8.44 -4.59 2.29
C GLY A 174 -7.37 -4.56 3.39
N GLY A 175 -7.76 -4.81 4.65
CA GLY A 175 -6.83 -4.82 5.78
C GLY A 175 -6.05 -3.50 5.90
N VAL A 176 -4.72 -3.57 6.03
CA VAL A 176 -3.84 -2.39 6.20
C VAL A 176 -3.98 -1.38 5.04
N LEU A 177 -4.43 -1.84 3.87
CA LEU A 177 -4.68 -0.98 2.71
C LEU A 177 -5.83 0.00 2.95
N VAL A 178 -6.75 -0.31 3.86
CA VAL A 178 -7.90 0.53 4.22
C VAL A 178 -7.70 1.23 5.55
N TYR A 179 -7.40 0.49 6.62
CA TYR A 179 -7.32 1.09 7.96
C TYR A 179 -5.94 1.69 8.30
N GLY A 180 -4.88 1.29 7.59
CA GLY A 180 -3.50 1.60 7.99
C GLY A 180 -2.86 2.71 7.18
N ILE A 181 -2.65 2.46 5.89
CA ILE A 181 -1.99 3.42 4.98
C ILE A 181 -2.97 4.58 4.73
N PRO A 182 -2.60 5.85 4.86
CA PRO A 182 -3.53 6.97 4.64
C PRO A 182 -3.90 7.22 3.17
N GLU A 183 -4.98 7.98 2.97
CA GLU A 183 -5.52 8.39 1.67
C GLU A 183 -4.48 9.14 0.82
N PHE A 184 -3.68 10.01 1.45
CA PHE A 184 -2.66 10.82 0.79
C PHE A 184 -1.48 10.02 0.22
N ARG A 185 -1.39 8.71 0.52
CA ARG A 185 -0.43 7.76 -0.07
C ARG A 185 -1.10 6.69 -0.93
N LEU A 186 -2.29 6.26 -0.54
CA LEU A 186 -3.01 5.18 -1.17
C LEU A 186 -4.52 5.49 -1.15
N PRO A 187 -5.06 6.06 -2.25
CA PRO A 187 -6.48 6.43 -2.34
C PRO A 187 -7.40 5.21 -2.14
N LYS A 188 -8.39 5.33 -1.25
CA LYS A 188 -9.23 4.18 -0.88
C LYS A 188 -10.29 3.90 -1.94
N ASP A 189 -11.06 4.92 -2.28
CA ASP A 189 -12.20 4.78 -3.17
C ASP A 189 -11.79 4.52 -4.62
N GLU A 190 -10.72 5.15 -5.08
CA GLU A 190 -10.27 5.00 -6.47
C GLU A 190 -9.38 3.78 -6.68
N VAL A 191 -8.42 3.53 -5.78
CA VAL A 191 -7.38 2.51 -6.02
C VAL A 191 -7.72 1.21 -5.30
N VAL A 192 -7.83 1.24 -3.97
CA VAL A 192 -8.00 0.01 -3.18
C VAL A 192 -9.32 -0.68 -3.49
N LYS A 193 -10.42 0.08 -3.55
CA LYS A 193 -11.74 -0.43 -3.90
C LYS A 193 -11.76 -1.03 -5.31
N SER A 194 -11.11 -0.38 -6.28
CA SER A 194 -11.00 -0.92 -7.64
C SER A 194 -10.26 -2.26 -7.68
N GLU A 195 -9.19 -2.42 -6.90
CA GLU A 195 -8.46 -3.69 -6.83
C GLU A 195 -9.29 -4.80 -6.17
N ILE A 196 -10.07 -4.47 -5.14
CA ILE A 196 -11.00 -5.42 -4.52
C ILE A 196 -12.11 -5.81 -5.49
N GLU A 197 -12.66 -4.86 -6.25
CA GLU A 197 -13.66 -5.14 -7.27
C GLU A 197 -13.09 -5.97 -8.43
N ASN A 198 -11.81 -5.79 -8.78
CA ASN A 198 -11.10 -6.67 -9.72
C ASN A 198 -11.06 -8.12 -9.21
N VAL A 199 -10.75 -8.34 -7.93
CA VAL A 199 -10.77 -9.66 -7.29
C VAL A 199 -12.19 -10.25 -7.26
N LYS A 200 -13.21 -9.47 -6.88
CA LYS A 200 -14.61 -9.92 -6.94
C LYS A 200 -15.06 -10.26 -8.37
N SER A 201 -14.57 -9.52 -9.36
CA SER A 201 -14.89 -9.77 -10.77
C SER A 201 -14.39 -11.12 -11.28
N LEU A 202 -13.42 -11.75 -10.59
CA LEU A 202 -12.97 -13.12 -10.84
C LEU A 202 -13.91 -14.19 -10.27
N GLY A 203 -14.94 -13.80 -9.51
CA GLY A 203 -15.91 -14.70 -8.86
C GLY A 203 -15.65 -14.92 -7.37
N VAL A 204 -14.68 -14.23 -6.78
CA VAL A 204 -14.39 -14.28 -5.35
C VAL A 204 -15.54 -13.64 -4.55
N LYS A 205 -16.02 -14.35 -3.53
CA LYS A 205 -16.98 -13.81 -2.55
C LYS A 205 -16.21 -13.22 -1.38
N ILE A 206 -16.67 -12.10 -0.84
CA ILE A 206 -16.08 -11.46 0.34
C ILE A 206 -17.19 -11.22 1.35
N GLU A 207 -17.07 -11.83 2.53
CA GLU A 207 -17.98 -11.67 3.65
C GLU A 207 -17.28 -10.86 4.75
N THR A 208 -17.78 -9.66 4.99
CA THR A 208 -17.31 -8.74 6.04
C THR A 208 -18.01 -9.02 7.37
N ASP A 209 -17.50 -8.42 8.45
CA ASP A 209 -18.05 -8.56 9.80
C ASP A 209 -18.04 -10.01 10.35
N VAL A 210 -17.15 -10.85 9.81
CA VAL A 210 -16.97 -12.24 10.22
C VAL A 210 -15.65 -12.41 10.96
N VAL A 211 -15.73 -12.54 12.29
CA VAL A 211 -14.56 -12.79 13.13
C VAL A 211 -14.37 -14.30 13.29
N ILE A 212 -13.47 -14.90 12.50
CA ILE A 212 -13.12 -16.32 12.64
C ILE A 212 -12.54 -16.60 14.04
N GLY A 213 -13.03 -17.65 14.69
CA GLY A 213 -12.76 -17.99 16.08
C GLY A 213 -13.74 -17.36 17.08
N LYS A 214 -14.67 -16.52 16.62
CA LYS A 214 -15.79 -15.98 17.41
C LYS A 214 -17.14 -16.23 16.76
N SER A 215 -17.32 -15.75 15.52
CA SER A 215 -18.57 -15.92 14.75
C SER A 215 -18.72 -17.35 14.21
N VAL A 216 -17.62 -17.93 13.74
CA VAL A 216 -17.52 -19.29 13.21
C VAL A 216 -16.08 -19.80 13.42
N THR A 217 -15.90 -21.10 13.64
CA THR A 217 -14.55 -21.71 13.76
C THR A 217 -14.04 -22.26 12.42
N ILE A 218 -12.73 -22.55 12.34
CA ILE A 218 -12.14 -23.20 11.17
C ILE A 218 -12.76 -24.59 10.95
N ASP A 219 -12.98 -25.34 12.03
CA ASP A 219 -13.59 -26.67 11.97
C ASP A 219 -15.01 -26.59 11.39
N GLU A 220 -15.78 -25.58 11.77
CA GLU A 220 -17.12 -25.37 11.21
C GLU A 220 -17.09 -25.01 9.72
N LEU A 221 -16.12 -24.20 9.28
CA LEU A 221 -15.93 -23.92 7.85
C LEU A 221 -15.64 -25.22 7.07
N MET A 222 -14.80 -26.10 7.60
CA MET A 222 -14.45 -27.33 6.89
C MET A 222 -15.58 -28.37 6.95
N GLU A 223 -16.14 -28.62 8.12
CA GLU A 223 -17.10 -29.71 8.35
C GLU A 223 -18.54 -29.36 7.93
N ARG A 224 -18.97 -28.09 8.09
CA ARG A 224 -20.37 -27.68 7.85
C ARG A 224 -20.55 -26.93 6.54
N GLU A 225 -19.63 -26.01 6.22
CA GLU A 225 -19.72 -25.18 4.99
C GLU A 225 -19.08 -25.86 3.77
N GLY A 226 -18.33 -26.94 4.00
CA GLY A 226 -17.74 -27.79 2.96
C GLY A 226 -16.51 -27.19 2.30
N PHE A 227 -15.77 -26.32 2.99
CA PHE A 227 -14.47 -25.83 2.52
C PHE A 227 -13.41 -26.94 2.62
N GLU A 228 -12.68 -27.17 1.54
CA GLU A 228 -11.66 -28.23 1.47
C GLU A 228 -10.27 -27.75 1.91
N ALA A 229 -10.05 -26.43 1.90
CA ALA A 229 -8.82 -25.81 2.32
C ALA A 229 -9.08 -24.43 2.92
N VAL A 230 -8.19 -24.02 3.82
CA VAL A 230 -8.23 -22.71 4.49
C VAL A 230 -6.86 -22.05 4.40
N PHE A 231 -6.83 -20.81 3.89
CA PHE A 231 -5.66 -19.94 3.95
C PHE A 231 -5.83 -18.90 5.06
N ILE A 232 -4.82 -18.73 5.91
CA ILE A 232 -4.85 -17.75 7.02
C ILE A 232 -3.95 -16.58 6.69
N GLY A 233 -4.57 -15.43 6.38
CA GLY A 233 -3.95 -14.16 6.04
C GLY A 233 -4.30 -13.03 7.00
N SER A 234 -4.48 -13.34 8.30
CA SER A 234 -4.96 -12.38 9.32
C SER A 234 -3.98 -11.26 9.68
N GLY A 235 -2.72 -11.34 9.22
CA GLY A 235 -1.70 -10.32 9.46
C GLY A 235 -1.27 -10.20 10.93
N ALA A 236 -0.64 -9.07 11.26
CA ALA A 236 -0.09 -8.76 12.58
C ALA A 236 -0.66 -7.45 13.13
N GLY A 237 -1.97 -7.42 13.41
CA GLY A 237 -2.72 -6.20 13.76
C GLY A 237 -2.70 -5.78 15.23
N LEU A 238 -2.07 -6.55 16.12
CA LEU A 238 -2.04 -6.21 17.55
C LEU A 238 -0.97 -5.15 17.86
N PRO A 239 -1.32 -4.02 18.52
CA PRO A 239 -0.34 -3.00 18.87
C PRO A 239 0.57 -3.48 20.00
N LYS A 240 1.78 -2.90 20.06
CA LYS A 240 2.71 -3.05 21.18
C LYS A 240 2.93 -1.70 21.84
N PHE A 241 2.60 -1.65 23.12
CA PHE A 241 2.87 -0.52 24.00
C PHE A 241 4.26 -0.65 24.64
N MET A 242 4.87 0.47 24.98
CA MET A 242 6.23 0.56 25.53
C MET A 242 6.31 0.16 27.01
N GLY A 243 5.20 0.24 27.75
CA GLY A 243 5.15 -0.05 29.18
C GLY A 243 5.75 1.06 30.05
N ILE A 244 5.69 2.31 29.59
CA ILE A 244 6.22 3.47 30.33
C ILE A 244 5.12 4.17 31.15
N PRO A 245 5.47 4.87 32.25
CA PRO A 245 4.49 5.63 33.02
C PRO A 245 3.75 6.67 32.15
N GLY A 246 2.43 6.75 32.32
CA GLY A 246 1.56 7.69 31.60
C GLY A 246 0.99 7.17 30.27
N GLU A 247 1.31 5.95 29.85
CA GLU A 247 0.84 5.38 28.57
C GLU A 247 -0.68 5.14 28.49
N THR A 248 -1.39 5.19 29.62
CA THR A 248 -2.86 5.12 29.71
C THR A 248 -3.53 6.50 29.83
N ALA A 249 -2.77 7.59 29.73
CA ALA A 249 -3.31 8.95 29.83
C ALA A 249 -4.19 9.33 28.64
N CYS A 250 -5.15 10.24 28.86
CA CYS A 250 -5.97 10.77 27.77
C CYS A 250 -5.10 11.47 26.72
N GLY A 251 -5.33 11.14 25.45
CA GLY A 251 -4.55 11.66 24.32
C GLY A 251 -3.37 10.78 23.90
N VAL A 252 -3.10 9.68 24.62
CA VAL A 252 -2.18 8.64 24.17
C VAL A 252 -2.94 7.65 23.30
N TYR A 253 -2.41 7.37 22.11
CA TYR A 253 -2.99 6.44 21.15
C TYR A 253 -1.96 5.37 20.75
N SER A 254 -2.44 4.16 20.48
CA SER A 254 -1.69 3.29 19.56
C SER A 254 -1.84 3.84 18.14
N ALA A 255 -0.79 3.71 17.31
CA ALA A 255 -0.88 4.11 15.91
C ALA A 255 -2.00 3.35 15.18
N ASN A 256 -2.24 2.09 15.53
CA ASN A 256 -3.34 1.29 14.99
C ASN A 256 -4.69 1.95 15.26
N GLU A 257 -4.97 2.37 16.50
CA GLU A 257 -6.22 3.07 16.83
C GLU A 257 -6.30 4.40 16.08
N TYR A 258 -5.25 5.21 16.15
CA TYR A 258 -5.23 6.55 15.55
C TYR A 258 -5.47 6.52 14.05
N LEU A 259 -4.76 5.64 13.34
CA LEU A 259 -4.90 5.46 11.89
C LEU A 259 -6.22 4.77 11.53
N THR A 260 -6.74 3.85 12.34
CA THR A 260 -8.07 3.25 12.08
C THR A 260 -9.17 4.30 12.18
N ARG A 261 -9.14 5.15 13.21
CA ARG A 261 -10.07 6.30 13.34
C ARG A 261 -9.98 7.22 12.14
N SER A 262 -8.76 7.61 11.75
CA SER A 262 -8.56 8.50 10.61
C SER A 262 -8.97 7.87 9.28
N ASN A 263 -8.48 6.67 8.96
CA ASN A 263 -8.53 6.13 7.61
C ASN A 263 -9.78 5.30 7.34
N LEU A 264 -10.14 4.39 8.24
CA LEU A 264 -11.31 3.51 8.10
C LEU A 264 -12.58 4.27 8.51
N MET A 265 -12.55 4.94 9.66
CA MET A 265 -13.72 5.67 10.17
C MET A 265 -13.83 7.10 9.64
N LYS A 266 -12.88 7.56 8.82
CA LYS A 266 -12.83 8.90 8.21
C LYS A 266 -12.98 10.05 9.20
N ALA A 267 -12.45 9.90 10.42
CA ALA A 267 -12.58 10.87 11.51
C ALA A 267 -11.95 12.25 11.22
N PHE A 268 -11.23 12.41 10.11
CA PHE A 268 -10.75 13.71 9.64
C PHE A 268 -11.83 14.55 8.92
N ARG A 269 -13.02 13.99 8.71
CA ARG A 269 -14.15 14.67 8.07
C ARG A 269 -15.25 14.93 9.09
N ASP A 270 -15.86 16.12 9.02
CA ASP A 270 -16.94 16.53 9.91
C ASP A 270 -18.27 15.81 9.65
N ASP A 271 -18.40 15.09 8.53
CA ASP A 271 -19.59 14.33 8.13
C ASP A 271 -19.60 12.86 8.60
N HIS A 272 -18.66 12.47 9.47
CA HIS A 272 -18.55 11.13 10.06
C HIS A 272 -18.65 11.16 11.59
N ASP A 273 -19.29 10.15 12.17
CA ASP A 273 -19.62 10.13 13.61
C ASP A 273 -18.41 9.85 14.53
N THR A 274 -17.33 9.27 13.99
CA THR A 274 -16.18 8.87 14.82
C THR A 274 -15.29 10.08 15.12
N PRO A 275 -15.08 10.44 16.39
CA PRO A 275 -14.18 11.54 16.73
C PRO A 275 -12.72 11.09 16.71
N ILE A 276 -11.83 12.06 16.46
CA ILE A 276 -10.38 11.97 16.66
C ILE A 276 -9.89 13.23 17.38
N ASN A 277 -8.98 13.08 18.34
CA ASN A 277 -8.37 14.24 19.00
C ASN A 277 -7.24 14.77 18.11
N PRO A 278 -7.35 16.00 17.54
CA PRO A 278 -6.29 16.54 16.69
C PRO A 278 -5.03 16.87 17.48
N GLY A 279 -5.19 17.30 18.75
CA GLY A 279 -4.10 17.87 19.54
C GLY A 279 -3.56 19.18 18.96
N LYS A 280 -2.81 19.95 19.77
CA LYS A 280 -2.06 21.14 19.28
C LYS A 280 -0.60 20.82 19.00
N LYS A 281 -0.04 19.93 19.81
CA LYS A 281 1.33 19.41 19.70
C LYS A 281 1.25 17.90 19.84
N VAL A 282 1.77 17.19 18.87
CA VAL A 282 1.71 15.72 18.81
C VAL A 282 3.12 15.17 18.72
N ALA A 283 3.43 14.22 19.61
CA ALA A 283 4.65 13.43 19.53
C ALA A 283 4.29 12.03 19.00
N VAL A 284 4.96 11.60 17.95
CA VAL A 284 4.82 10.27 17.36
C VAL A 284 6.09 9.49 17.66
N VAL A 285 5.96 8.40 18.43
CA VAL A 285 7.10 7.59 18.85
C VAL A 285 7.33 6.45 17.86
N GLY A 286 8.44 6.49 17.12
CA GLY A 286 8.80 5.50 16.10
C GLY A 286 9.43 6.12 14.87
N GLY A 287 9.97 5.29 13.98
CA GLY A 287 10.66 5.74 12.75
C GLY A 287 10.25 5.01 11.47
N GLY A 288 9.28 4.09 11.55
CA GLY A 288 8.80 3.34 10.38
C GLY A 288 7.67 4.05 9.63
N ASN A 289 7.19 3.43 8.55
CA ASN A 289 6.07 3.97 7.76
C ASN A 289 4.85 4.32 8.61
N VAL A 290 4.49 3.48 9.58
CA VAL A 290 3.39 3.73 10.52
C VAL A 290 3.58 5.04 11.30
N ALA A 291 4.82 5.36 11.69
CA ALA A 291 5.13 6.61 12.38
C ALA A 291 5.01 7.82 11.42
N MET A 292 5.51 7.69 10.19
CA MET A 292 5.36 8.74 9.17
C MET A 292 3.89 9.01 8.85
N ASP A 293 3.11 7.94 8.67
CA ASP A 293 1.68 8.01 8.36
C ASP A 293 0.89 8.68 9.49
N ALA A 294 1.14 8.29 10.74
CA ALA A 294 0.51 8.91 11.91
C ALA A 294 0.94 10.38 12.06
N ALA A 295 2.22 10.70 11.86
CA ALA A 295 2.73 12.05 11.97
C ALA A 295 2.12 12.98 10.90
N ARG A 296 2.10 12.53 9.65
CA ARG A 296 1.54 13.28 8.52
C ARG A 296 0.02 13.43 8.61
N THR A 297 -0.66 12.46 9.22
CA THR A 297 -2.08 12.55 9.56
C THR A 297 -2.32 13.61 10.64
N ALA A 298 -1.55 13.58 11.73
CA ALA A 298 -1.66 14.58 12.80
C ALA A 298 -1.39 16.01 12.32
N LEU A 299 -0.43 16.18 11.41
CA LEU A 299 -0.14 17.46 10.78
C LEU A 299 -1.35 18.00 10.00
N ARG A 300 -1.99 17.14 9.20
CA ARG A 300 -3.19 17.49 8.41
C ARG A 300 -4.41 17.81 9.27
N LEU A 301 -4.44 17.30 10.50
CA LEU A 301 -5.43 17.65 11.52
C LEU A 301 -5.09 18.96 12.26
N GLY A 302 -4.00 19.65 11.87
CA GLY A 302 -3.64 20.98 12.36
C GLY A 302 -2.65 21.01 13.52
N ALA A 303 -2.01 19.88 13.86
CA ALA A 303 -1.04 19.82 14.95
C ALA A 303 0.37 20.25 14.52
N GLN A 304 1.14 20.79 15.46
CA GLN A 304 2.60 20.78 15.36
C GLN A 304 3.11 19.38 15.71
N VAL A 305 3.85 18.74 14.79
CA VAL A 305 4.20 17.32 14.92
C VAL A 305 5.69 17.11 15.10
N HIS A 306 6.02 16.24 16.06
CA HIS A 306 7.36 15.77 16.36
C HIS A 306 7.42 14.25 16.21
N ILE A 307 8.39 13.75 15.44
CA ILE A 307 8.76 12.34 15.39
C ILE A 307 9.86 12.11 16.41
N VAL A 308 9.63 11.21 17.36
CA VAL A 308 10.59 10.82 18.38
C VAL A 308 11.13 9.44 18.01
N TYR A 309 12.42 9.38 17.63
CA TYR A 309 13.04 8.13 17.20
C TYR A 309 14.37 7.87 17.91
N ARG A 310 14.51 6.65 18.43
CA ARG A 310 15.64 6.24 19.27
C ARG A 310 16.98 6.06 18.53
N ARG A 311 17.00 6.15 17.20
CA ARG A 311 18.21 5.98 16.37
C ARG A 311 18.42 7.22 15.48
N SER A 312 19.44 7.19 14.63
CA SER A 312 19.72 8.26 13.68
C SER A 312 18.79 8.19 12.47
N GLU A 313 18.94 9.18 11.58
CA GLU A 313 18.20 9.25 10.32
C GLU A 313 18.54 8.09 9.38
N GLU A 314 19.80 7.67 9.35
CA GLU A 314 20.28 6.59 8.48
C GLU A 314 19.63 5.24 8.82
N GLU A 315 19.18 5.06 10.06
CA GLU A 315 18.48 3.85 10.50
C GLU A 315 16.95 4.00 10.48
N LEU A 316 16.37 5.01 9.84
CA LEU A 316 14.92 5.09 9.64
C LEU A 316 14.46 3.95 8.72
N PRO A 317 13.56 3.05 9.17
CA PRO A 317 13.04 1.98 8.32
C PRO A 317 11.87 2.44 7.45
N ALA A 318 11.45 3.71 7.54
CA ALA A 318 10.43 4.27 6.66
C ALA A 318 10.95 4.41 5.23
N ARG A 319 10.03 4.40 4.27
CA ARG A 319 10.33 4.63 2.86
C ARG A 319 10.90 6.03 2.66
N VAL A 320 11.99 6.16 1.93
CA VAL A 320 12.77 7.40 1.83
C VAL A 320 11.93 8.56 1.28
N GLU A 321 11.09 8.29 0.28
CA GLU A 321 10.15 9.28 -0.28
C GLU A 321 9.22 9.87 0.80
N GLU A 322 8.75 9.06 1.75
CA GLU A 322 7.82 9.51 2.79
C GLU A 322 8.53 10.33 3.88
N VAL A 323 9.79 10.00 4.18
CA VAL A 323 10.63 10.80 5.08
C VAL A 323 10.88 12.18 4.47
N HIS A 324 11.17 12.23 3.16
CA HIS A 324 11.33 13.48 2.44
C HIS A 324 10.03 14.30 2.46
N HIS A 325 8.88 13.69 2.14
CA HIS A 325 7.59 14.37 2.18
C HIS A 325 7.24 14.89 3.57
N ALA A 326 7.49 14.10 4.63
CA ALA A 326 7.27 14.51 6.01
C ALA A 326 8.10 15.75 6.39
N LYS A 327 9.37 15.81 5.96
CA LYS A 327 10.25 16.96 6.19
C LYS A 327 9.79 18.19 5.42
N GLU A 328 9.42 18.04 4.16
CA GLU A 328 8.91 19.13 3.31
C GLU A 328 7.59 19.70 3.83
N GLU A 329 6.74 18.85 4.44
CA GLU A 329 5.50 19.25 5.09
C GLU A 329 5.73 19.95 6.46
N GLY A 330 6.96 19.91 7.00
CA GLY A 330 7.35 20.64 8.22
C GLY A 330 7.33 19.83 9.52
N ILE A 331 7.33 18.49 9.45
CA ILE A 331 7.42 17.63 10.63
C ILE A 331 8.83 17.70 11.22
N VAL A 332 8.92 17.85 12.55
CA VAL A 332 10.18 17.92 13.29
C VAL A 332 10.65 16.51 13.64
N PHE A 333 11.95 16.23 13.50
CA PHE A 333 12.54 14.92 13.81
C PHE A 333 13.47 15.03 15.01
N ASP A 334 13.02 14.50 16.15
CA ASP A 334 13.79 14.32 17.38
C ASP A 334 14.46 12.93 17.35
N LEU A 335 15.61 12.86 16.68
CA LEU A 335 16.41 11.64 16.52
C LEU A 335 17.26 11.35 17.77
N LEU A 336 17.78 10.12 17.88
CA LEU A 336 18.53 9.64 19.05
C LEU A 336 17.80 9.88 20.38
N THR A 337 16.46 9.88 20.35
CA THR A 337 15.60 10.25 21.47
C THR A 337 14.62 9.12 21.77
N ASN A 338 14.47 8.76 23.05
CA ASN A 338 13.57 7.70 23.49
C ASN A 338 12.78 8.15 24.73
N PRO A 339 11.44 8.07 24.72
CA PRO A 339 10.63 8.52 25.85
C PRO A 339 10.80 7.57 27.06
N THR A 340 10.79 8.15 28.26
CA THR A 340 10.88 7.43 29.55
C THR A 340 9.59 7.50 30.37
N LYS A 341 8.75 8.49 30.06
CA LYS A 341 7.38 8.70 30.57
C LYS A 341 6.62 9.61 29.59
N ILE A 342 5.29 9.57 29.65
CA ILE A 342 4.41 10.53 28.98
C ILE A 342 4.20 11.75 29.88
#